data_AF-S3AXZ2-F1
#
_entry.id   AF-S3AXZ2-F1
#
_cell.length_a   1.000
_cell.length_b   1.000
_cell.length_c   1.000
_cell.angle_alpha   90.00
_cell.angle_beta   90.00
_cell.angle_gamma   90.00
#
_symmetry.space_group_name_H-M   'P 1'
#
loop_
_entity.id
_entity.type
_entity.pdbx_description
1 polymer ?
#
loop_
_entity_poly.entity_id
_entity_poly.type
_entity_poly.pdbx_seq_one_letter_code
_entity_poly.pdbx_strand_id
1 'polypeptide(L)'
;MDSVPGVPCWVSLTVRDRQATEEFYSAVLGWTFTDSPLGSGFRTATREGKPVAGFNEAAVSWQLPVRWTVFFSTPDADLACDRVHERGATVAVGPLRVGEGRAAMVADPQGAPFGLWQGELPRGWEVGAGHAPAWLELHTSDAFAAALFYGEVLDWTKNPSHGVSYEEQHDEVHILVDGETVAGLRGGGIEAAPDPRRRTR
;
A
#
# COMPACT_ATOMS: atom_id res chain seq x y z
N MET A 1 -3.11 16.15 -9.69
CA MET A 1 -3.49 16.48 -8.30
C MET A 1 -2.31 16.15 -7.43
N ASP A 2 -1.95 17.05 -6.51
CA ASP A 2 -0.92 16.77 -5.51
C ASP A 2 -1.39 15.60 -4.63
N SER A 3 -0.50 14.71 -4.19
CA SER A 3 -0.91 13.53 -3.43
C SER A 3 -1.49 13.96 -2.09
N VAL A 4 -2.74 13.59 -1.81
CA VAL A 4 -3.34 13.83 -0.50
C VAL A 4 -2.59 12.97 0.54
N PRO A 5 -2.08 13.52 1.65
CA PRO A 5 -1.39 12.74 2.68
C PRO A 5 -2.25 11.64 3.28
N GLY A 6 -1.68 10.48 3.57
CA GLY A 6 -2.36 9.41 4.28
C GLY A 6 -3.19 8.48 3.39
N VAL A 7 -3.31 8.71 2.09
CA VAL A 7 -3.96 7.76 1.17
C VAL A 7 -2.93 6.80 0.58
N PRO A 8 -3.35 5.62 0.10
CA PRO A 8 -2.46 4.79 -0.68
C PRO A 8 -1.95 5.57 -1.89
N CYS A 9 -0.63 5.62 -2.05
CA CYS A 9 0.03 6.39 -3.10
C CYS A 9 0.81 5.50 -4.07
N TRP A 10 1.07 4.25 -3.69
CA TRP A 10 1.77 3.29 -4.53
C TRP A 10 1.59 1.85 -4.04
N VAL A 11 1.84 0.90 -4.94
CA VAL A 11 2.03 -0.52 -4.60
C VAL A 11 3.35 -1.00 -5.18
N SER A 12 4.12 -1.76 -4.40
CA SER A 12 5.38 -2.35 -4.85
C SER A 12 5.44 -3.84 -4.53
N LEU A 13 5.95 -4.63 -5.48
CA LEU A 13 6.25 -6.04 -5.28
C LEU A 13 7.75 -6.23 -5.01
N THR A 14 8.07 -6.77 -3.83
CA THR A 14 9.39 -7.32 -3.57
C THR A 14 9.49 -8.72 -4.17
N VAL A 15 10.50 -8.96 -5.02
CA VAL A 15 10.67 -10.21 -5.77
C VAL A 15 12.03 -10.85 -5.48
N ARG A 16 12.15 -12.16 -5.70
CA ARG A 16 13.44 -12.86 -5.62
C ARG A 16 14.14 -12.99 -6.98
N ASP A 17 13.36 -13.24 -8.02
CA ASP A 17 13.82 -13.33 -9.40
C ASP A 17 13.06 -12.28 -10.19
N ARG A 18 13.74 -11.17 -10.46
CA ARG A 18 13.15 -10.05 -11.18
C ARG A 18 12.77 -10.44 -12.61
N GLN A 19 13.63 -11.18 -13.31
CA GLN A 19 13.38 -11.54 -14.71
C GLN A 19 12.16 -12.45 -14.84
N ALA A 20 12.12 -13.54 -14.07
CA ALA A 20 10.98 -14.47 -14.12
C ALA A 20 9.66 -13.77 -13.73
N THR A 21 9.73 -12.82 -12.80
CA THR A 21 8.55 -12.04 -12.40
C THR A 21 8.10 -11.06 -13.49
N GLU A 22 9.03 -10.36 -14.15
CA GLU A 22 8.72 -9.48 -15.29
C GLU A 22 8.07 -10.28 -16.43
N GLU A 23 8.60 -11.46 -16.76
CA GLU A 23 8.03 -12.36 -17.78
C GLU A 23 6.60 -12.81 -17.42
N PHE A 24 6.37 -13.22 -16.17
CA PHE A 24 5.06 -13.64 -15.69
C PHE A 24 4.00 -12.52 -15.82
N TYR A 25 4.28 -11.34 -15.27
CA TYR A 25 3.32 -10.22 -15.30
C TYR A 25 3.17 -9.61 -16.69
N SER A 26 4.19 -9.70 -17.55
CA SER A 26 4.06 -9.39 -18.98
C SER A 26 3.05 -10.32 -19.65
N ALA A 27 3.14 -11.63 -19.39
CA ALA A 27 2.26 -12.62 -20.00
C ALA A 27 0.81 -12.56 -19.47
N VAL A 28 0.64 -12.39 -18.16
CA VAL A 28 -0.68 -12.45 -17.51
C VAL A 28 -1.41 -11.11 -17.58
N LEU A 29 -0.69 -10.02 -17.32
CA LEU A 29 -1.28 -8.69 -17.20
C LEU A 29 -0.86 -7.72 -18.30
N GLY A 30 -0.11 -8.17 -19.32
CA GLY A 30 0.32 -7.30 -20.42
C GLY A 30 1.15 -6.10 -19.97
N TRP A 31 1.81 -6.20 -18.81
CA TRP A 31 2.63 -5.12 -18.27
C TRP A 31 3.97 -5.05 -19.00
N THR A 32 4.50 -3.85 -19.12
CA THR A 32 5.88 -3.60 -19.55
C THR A 32 6.64 -2.95 -18.41
N PHE A 33 7.97 -2.99 -18.44
CA PHE A 33 8.79 -2.61 -17.29
C PHE A 33 9.89 -1.63 -17.69
N THR A 34 9.99 -0.51 -16.99
CA THR A 34 11.05 0.49 -17.19
C THR A 34 11.89 0.64 -15.93
N ASP A 35 13.07 1.25 -16.06
CA ASP A 35 13.87 1.64 -14.90
C ASP A 35 13.13 2.69 -14.06
N SER A 36 13.26 2.58 -12.74
CA SER A 36 12.66 3.53 -11.82
C SER A 36 13.63 4.67 -11.50
N PRO A 37 13.15 5.91 -11.36
CA PRO A 37 13.95 7.02 -10.83
C PRO A 37 14.49 6.78 -9.41
N LEU A 38 13.95 5.79 -8.69
CA LEU A 38 14.39 5.41 -7.34
C LEU A 38 15.75 4.70 -7.31
N GLY A 39 16.28 4.29 -8.48
CA GLY A 39 17.60 3.69 -8.63
C GLY A 39 17.57 2.33 -9.32
N SER A 40 18.75 1.79 -9.62
CA SER A 40 18.94 0.58 -10.44
C SER A 40 18.35 -0.72 -9.85
N GLY A 41 18.06 -0.75 -8.55
CA GLY A 41 17.37 -1.86 -7.89
C GLY A 41 15.84 -1.82 -8.00
N PHE A 42 15.29 -0.77 -8.61
CA PHE A 42 13.86 -0.52 -8.69
C PHE A 42 13.40 -0.47 -10.15
N ARG A 43 12.25 -1.06 -10.42
CA ARG A 43 11.56 -1.02 -11.71
C ARG A 43 10.15 -0.49 -11.54
N THR A 44 9.64 0.11 -12.60
CA THR A 44 8.25 0.56 -12.69
C THR A 44 7.56 -0.29 -13.75
N ALA A 45 6.53 -1.02 -13.36
CA ALA A 45 5.62 -1.65 -14.29
C ALA A 45 4.67 -0.60 -14.87
N THR A 46 4.33 -0.75 -16.15
CA THR A 46 3.40 0.12 -16.87
C THR A 46 2.43 -0.70 -17.70
N ARG A 47 1.22 -0.17 -17.91
CA ARG A 47 0.23 -0.67 -18.87
C ARG A 47 -0.12 0.50 -19.78
N GLU A 48 0.09 0.34 -21.09
CA GLU A 48 -0.15 1.41 -22.08
C GLU A 48 0.60 2.71 -21.74
N GLY A 49 1.82 2.58 -21.20
CA GLY A 49 2.67 3.71 -20.80
C GLY A 49 2.28 4.39 -19.48
N LYS A 50 1.23 3.94 -18.80
CA LYS A 50 0.83 4.45 -17.48
C LYS A 50 1.40 3.58 -16.36
N PRO A 51 1.96 4.16 -15.29
CA PRO A 51 2.49 3.40 -14.16
C PRO A 51 1.42 2.61 -13.44
N VAL A 52 1.73 1.36 -13.05
CA VAL A 52 0.77 0.46 -12.38
C VAL A 52 1.30 -0.12 -11.07
N ALA A 53 2.61 -0.30 -10.95
CA ALA A 53 3.26 -0.84 -9.76
C ALA A 53 4.78 -0.61 -9.77
N GLY A 54 5.38 -0.61 -8.59
CA GLY A 54 6.82 -0.74 -8.38
C GLY A 54 7.25 -2.19 -8.24
N PHE A 55 8.50 -2.46 -8.58
CA PHE A 55 9.15 -3.74 -8.36
C PHE A 55 10.54 -3.48 -7.79
N ASN A 56 10.92 -4.26 -6.79
CA ASN A 56 12.25 -4.21 -6.22
C ASN A 56 12.74 -5.63 -5.95
N GLU A 57 14.01 -5.89 -6.27
CA GLU A 57 14.60 -7.18 -6.00
C GLU A 57 15.02 -7.25 -4.53
N ALA A 58 14.62 -8.31 -3.84
CA ALA A 58 15.03 -8.57 -2.47
C ALA A 58 16.55 -8.74 -2.46
N ALA A 59 17.25 -7.85 -1.75
CA ALA A 59 18.68 -8.05 -1.53
C ALA A 59 18.90 -9.41 -0.85
N VAL A 60 19.72 -10.27 -1.48
CA VAL A 60 19.94 -11.67 -1.07
C VAL A 60 20.33 -11.79 0.41
N SER A 61 21.00 -10.78 0.96
CA SER A 61 21.41 -10.72 2.36
C SER A 61 20.30 -10.44 3.36
N TRP A 62 19.15 -9.89 2.94
CA TRP A 62 18.09 -9.42 3.84
C TRP A 62 16.91 -10.39 3.97
N GLN A 63 16.90 -11.48 3.20
CA GLN A 63 15.82 -12.49 3.17
C GLN A 63 14.40 -11.90 3.19
N LEU A 64 14.21 -10.75 2.54
CA LEU A 64 12.91 -10.08 2.55
C LEU A 64 11.85 -11.00 1.93
N PRO A 65 10.67 -11.14 2.55
CA PRO A 65 9.60 -11.94 1.99
C PRO A 65 9.19 -11.38 0.62
N VAL A 66 8.93 -12.29 -0.33
CA VAL A 66 8.30 -11.93 -1.61
C VAL A 66 6.88 -11.50 -1.33
N ARG A 67 6.55 -10.23 -1.57
CA ARG A 67 5.24 -9.70 -1.22
C ARG A 67 4.90 -8.37 -1.88
N TRP A 68 3.61 -8.19 -2.13
CA TRP A 68 3.03 -6.89 -2.40
C TRP A 68 2.99 -6.05 -1.12
N THR A 69 3.39 -4.79 -1.24
CA THR A 69 3.35 -3.78 -0.18
C THR A 69 2.66 -2.54 -0.70
N VAL A 70 1.63 -2.08 0.01
CA VAL A 70 1.03 -0.76 -0.19
C VAL A 70 1.87 0.30 0.51
N PHE A 71 2.06 1.44 -0.14
CA PHE A 71 2.66 2.63 0.46
C PHE A 71 1.62 3.72 0.63
N PHE A 72 1.65 4.40 1.77
CA PHE A 72 0.84 5.57 2.06
C PHE A 72 1.72 6.83 2.03
N SER A 73 1.20 7.90 1.45
CA SER A 73 1.89 9.19 1.41
C SER A 73 1.96 9.81 2.81
N THR A 74 3.08 10.46 3.13
CA THR A 74 3.21 11.30 4.33
C THR A 74 4.05 12.54 4.02
N PRO A 75 3.70 13.71 4.58
CA PRO A 75 4.53 14.90 4.46
C PRO A 75 5.83 14.78 5.27
N ASP A 76 5.86 13.91 6.28
CA ASP A 76 6.98 13.72 7.19
C ASP A 76 7.07 12.23 7.60
N ALA A 77 8.11 11.55 7.11
CA ALA A 77 8.32 10.13 7.39
C ALA A 77 8.81 9.86 8.82
N ASP A 78 9.56 10.78 9.43
CA ASP A 78 10.03 10.60 10.82
C ASP A 78 8.84 10.70 11.77
N LEU A 79 8.03 11.75 11.64
CA LEU A 79 6.83 11.94 12.45
C LEU A 79 5.82 10.78 12.30
N ALA A 80 5.65 10.27 11.09
CA ALA A 80 4.77 9.12 10.86
C ALA A 80 5.33 7.85 11.52
N CYS A 81 6.65 7.63 11.50
CA CYS A 81 7.27 6.50 12.21
C CYS A 81 7.18 6.63 13.72
N ASP A 82 7.31 7.84 14.26
CA ASP A 82 7.10 8.10 15.70
C ASP A 82 5.66 7.74 16.10
N ARG A 83 4.67 8.17 15.31
CA ARG A 83 3.26 7.81 15.54
C ARG A 83 3.02 6.30 15.51
N VAL A 84 3.69 5.57 14.61
CA VAL A 84 3.65 4.11 14.56
C VAL A 84 4.19 3.51 15.87
N HIS A 85 5.36 3.96 16.32
CA HIS A 85 5.97 3.49 17.57
C HIS A 85 5.11 3.76 18.81
N GLU A 86 4.58 4.98 18.93
CA GLU A 86 3.71 5.40 20.04
C GLU A 86 2.46 4.53 20.17
N ARG A 87 2.01 3.90 19.08
CA ARG A 87 0.82 3.04 19.02
C ARG A 87 1.12 1.55 19.18
N GLY A 88 2.34 1.21 19.59
CA GLY A 88 2.75 -0.18 19.82
C GLY A 88 2.91 -1.00 18.53
N ALA A 89 2.99 -0.33 17.38
CA ALA A 89 3.24 -0.94 16.09
C ALA A 89 4.77 -0.95 15.78
N THR A 90 5.15 -1.65 14.72
CA THR A 90 6.57 -1.91 14.42
C THR A 90 7.08 -1.01 13.29
N VAL A 91 8.24 -0.37 13.49
CA VAL A 91 9.04 0.19 12.39
C VAL A 91 10.19 -0.77 12.11
N ALA A 92 10.07 -1.55 11.04
CA ALA A 92 11.03 -2.60 10.71
C ALA A 92 12.26 -2.04 9.98
N VAL A 93 12.05 -1.06 9.11
CA VAL A 93 13.10 -0.43 8.30
C VAL A 93 12.81 1.05 8.13
N GLY A 94 13.84 1.89 8.23
CA GLY A 94 13.75 3.32 7.96
C GLY A 94 13.23 4.15 9.14
N PRO A 95 12.85 5.41 8.90
CA PRO A 95 12.78 6.06 7.58
C PRO A 95 14.16 6.35 6.99
N LEU A 96 14.37 5.94 5.74
CA LEU A 96 15.65 6.09 5.02
C LEU A 96 15.45 6.72 3.64
N ARG A 97 16.49 7.39 3.14
CA ARG A 97 16.46 8.03 1.82
C ARG A 97 16.42 6.98 0.71
N VAL A 98 15.47 7.12 -0.22
CA VAL A 98 15.31 6.26 -1.40
C VAL A 98 15.13 7.18 -2.61
N GLY A 99 16.16 7.28 -3.45
CA GLY A 99 16.24 8.31 -4.48
C GLY A 99 16.13 9.72 -3.87
N GLU A 100 15.16 10.50 -4.35
CA GLU A 100 14.83 11.83 -3.81
C GLU A 100 13.72 11.81 -2.75
N GLY A 101 13.17 10.64 -2.42
CA GLY A 101 12.17 10.47 -1.36
C GLY A 101 12.72 9.82 -0.10
N ARG A 102 11.83 9.54 0.86
CA ARG A 102 12.10 8.76 2.06
C ARG A 102 11.04 7.68 2.23
N ALA A 103 11.48 6.49 2.62
CA ALA A 103 10.62 5.34 2.83
C ALA A 103 10.84 4.71 4.21
N ALA A 104 9.77 4.19 4.80
CA ALA A 104 9.83 3.29 5.92
C ALA A 104 8.98 2.05 5.64
N MET A 105 9.42 0.89 6.15
CA MET A 105 8.63 -0.33 6.20
C MET A 105 8.18 -0.55 7.62
N VAL A 106 6.88 -0.63 7.81
CA VAL A 106 6.23 -0.70 9.11
C VAL A 106 5.24 -1.86 9.14
N ALA A 107 4.81 -2.27 10.32
CA ALA A 107 3.74 -3.24 10.51
C ALA A 107 2.79 -2.77 11.60
N ASP A 108 1.49 -2.93 11.36
CA ASP A 108 0.44 -2.59 12.32
C ASP A 108 0.52 -3.49 13.58
N PRO A 109 -0.31 -3.24 14.61
CA PRO A 109 -0.31 -4.06 15.83
C PRO A 109 -0.63 -5.55 15.63
N GLN A 110 -1.27 -5.93 14.52
CA GLN A 110 -1.53 -7.32 14.15
C GLN A 110 -0.46 -7.90 13.23
N GLY A 111 0.59 -7.12 12.92
CA GLY A 111 1.71 -7.51 12.10
C GLY A 111 1.47 -7.34 10.61
N ALA A 112 0.37 -6.69 10.18
CA ALA A 112 0.11 -6.42 8.76
C ALA A 112 1.08 -5.33 8.26
N PRO A 113 1.98 -5.67 7.32
CA PRO A 113 3.06 -4.76 6.95
C PRO A 113 2.70 -3.85 5.76
N PHE A 114 3.05 -2.57 5.89
CA PHE A 114 2.80 -1.50 4.93
C PHE A 114 3.99 -0.54 4.86
N GLY A 115 4.00 0.34 3.86
CA GLY A 115 5.04 1.32 3.64
C GLY A 115 4.55 2.75 3.92
N LEU A 116 5.47 3.59 4.39
CA LEU A 116 5.29 5.05 4.43
C LEU A 116 6.21 5.67 3.38
N TRP A 117 5.69 6.64 2.63
CA TRP A 117 6.45 7.34 1.58
C TRP A 117 6.33 8.85 1.70
N GLN A 118 7.48 9.52 1.79
CA GLN A 118 7.60 10.97 1.71
C GLN A 118 8.34 11.36 0.43
N GLY A 119 7.67 12.10 -0.46
CA GLY A 119 8.24 12.57 -1.72
C GLY A 119 7.32 12.30 -2.91
N GLU A 120 7.82 12.59 -4.12
CA GLU A 120 7.06 12.36 -5.34
C GLU A 120 7.16 10.92 -5.84
N LEU A 121 6.06 10.42 -6.42
CA LEU A 121 5.96 9.13 -7.09
C LEU A 121 5.56 9.33 -8.56
N PRO A 122 5.69 8.29 -9.42
CA PRO A 122 5.24 8.37 -10.80
C PRO A 122 3.78 8.84 -10.89
N ARG A 123 3.55 9.91 -11.66
CA ARG A 123 2.21 10.49 -11.85
C ARG A 123 1.30 9.53 -12.62
N GLY A 124 0.00 9.57 -12.32
CA GLY A 124 -1.03 8.82 -13.05
C GLY A 124 -1.28 7.40 -12.55
N TRP A 125 -0.71 7.03 -11.40
CA TRP A 125 -1.15 5.87 -10.63
C TRP A 125 -2.33 6.26 -9.73
N GLU A 126 -3.38 5.47 -9.77
CA GLU A 126 -4.64 5.70 -9.04
C GLU A 126 -5.14 4.38 -8.48
N VAL A 127 -5.72 4.43 -7.28
CA VAL A 127 -6.42 3.28 -6.69
C VAL A 127 -7.82 3.19 -7.28
N GLY A 128 -8.31 1.97 -7.53
CA GLY A 128 -9.69 1.71 -7.94
C GLY A 128 -10.08 2.11 -9.38
N ALA A 129 -9.31 2.96 -10.06
CA ALA A 129 -9.62 3.48 -11.39
C ALA A 129 -8.51 3.24 -12.43
N GLY A 130 -8.85 3.38 -13.71
CA GLY A 130 -7.88 3.43 -14.81
C GLY A 130 -7.48 2.08 -15.41
N HIS A 131 -6.26 2.02 -15.98
CA HIS A 131 -5.80 0.92 -16.84
C HIS A 131 -5.17 -0.25 -16.07
N ALA A 132 -4.98 -0.11 -14.75
CA ALA A 132 -4.60 -1.19 -13.86
C ALA A 132 -5.11 -0.87 -12.45
N PRO A 133 -6.43 -0.96 -12.24
CA PRO A 133 -7.02 -0.63 -10.96
C PRO A 133 -6.51 -1.63 -9.91
N ALA A 134 -5.94 -1.12 -8.83
CA ALA A 134 -5.70 -1.89 -7.62
C ALA A 134 -6.87 -1.67 -6.66
N TRP A 135 -7.33 -2.73 -5.99
CA TRP A 135 -8.13 -2.62 -4.78
C TRP A 135 -7.28 -3.06 -3.60
N LEU A 136 -7.33 -2.27 -2.54
CA LEU A 136 -6.54 -2.50 -1.33
C LEU A 136 -7.48 -2.89 -0.21
N GLU A 137 -7.31 -4.10 0.31
CA GLU A 137 -8.14 -4.64 1.38
C GLU A 137 -7.26 -5.23 2.48
N LEU A 138 -7.39 -4.71 3.71
CA LEU A 138 -6.78 -5.29 4.89
C LEU A 138 -7.72 -6.35 5.47
N HIS A 139 -7.22 -7.56 5.67
CA HIS A 139 -7.89 -8.58 6.48
C HIS A 139 -7.29 -8.55 7.87
N THR A 140 -8.11 -8.27 8.88
CA THR A 140 -7.70 -8.04 10.27
C THR A 140 -8.68 -8.75 11.21
N SER A 141 -8.24 -9.15 12.40
CA SER A 141 -9.16 -9.70 13.40
C SER A 141 -10.11 -8.65 13.99
N ASP A 142 -9.81 -7.36 13.80
CA ASP A 142 -10.60 -6.22 14.30
C ASP A 142 -10.45 -5.03 13.34
N ALA A 143 -11.47 -4.80 12.51
CA ALA A 143 -11.46 -3.72 11.52
C ALA A 143 -11.55 -2.34 12.16
N PHE A 144 -12.26 -2.21 13.27
CA PHE A 144 -12.43 -0.93 13.95
C PHE A 144 -11.14 -0.49 14.64
N ALA A 145 -10.47 -1.39 15.37
CA ALA A 145 -9.17 -1.12 15.96
C ALA A 145 -8.11 -0.79 14.91
N ALA A 146 -8.12 -1.50 13.78
CA ALA A 146 -7.24 -1.17 12.65
C ALA A 146 -7.55 0.23 12.09
N ALA A 147 -8.82 0.57 11.87
CA ALA A 147 -9.21 1.89 11.36
C ALA A 147 -8.78 3.04 12.27
N LEU A 148 -8.87 2.86 13.60
CA LEU A 148 -8.33 3.83 14.57
C LEU A 148 -6.80 3.97 14.44
N PHE A 149 -6.08 2.86 14.39
CA PHE A 149 -4.63 2.86 14.23
C PHE A 149 -4.21 3.61 12.95
N TYR A 150 -4.76 3.23 11.80
CA TYR A 150 -4.40 3.84 10.52
C TYR A 150 -4.84 5.31 10.46
N GLY A 151 -6.04 5.63 10.95
CA GLY A 151 -6.54 7.01 10.98
C GLY A 151 -5.66 7.95 11.81
N GLU A 152 -5.09 7.47 12.91
CA GLU A 152 -4.20 8.26 13.75
C GLU A 152 -2.76 8.36 13.20
N VAL A 153 -2.22 7.27 12.63
CA VAL A 153 -0.89 7.29 12.01
C VAL A 153 -0.88 8.19 10.77
N LEU A 154 -1.89 8.02 9.92
CA LEU A 154 -2.01 8.65 8.60
C LEU A 154 -2.80 9.98 8.62
N ASP A 155 -3.28 10.39 9.80
CA ASP A 155 -3.97 11.67 10.03
C ASP A 155 -5.26 11.84 9.21
N TRP A 156 -6.00 10.76 8.97
CA TRP A 156 -7.24 10.80 8.17
C TRP A 156 -8.27 11.76 8.74
N THR A 157 -8.35 11.92 10.07
CA THR A 157 -9.36 12.77 10.70
C THR A 157 -9.10 14.28 10.58
N LYS A 158 -7.86 14.70 10.30
CA LYS A 158 -7.53 16.13 10.17
C LYS A 158 -7.64 16.66 8.75
N ASN A 159 -7.81 15.78 7.77
CA ASN A 159 -7.93 16.17 6.38
C ASN A 159 -9.41 16.13 5.96
N PRO A 160 -10.00 17.27 5.55
CA PRO A 160 -11.42 17.35 5.20
C PRO A 160 -11.80 16.54 3.95
N SER A 161 -10.82 16.15 3.12
CA SER A 161 -11.04 15.27 1.97
C SER A 161 -11.10 13.79 2.34
N HIS A 162 -10.72 13.41 3.57
CA HIS A 162 -10.82 12.01 4.00
C HIS A 162 -12.09 11.74 4.79
N GLY A 163 -12.62 10.54 4.58
CA GLY A 163 -13.70 9.98 5.38
C GLY A 163 -13.43 8.53 5.73
N VAL A 164 -14.16 8.06 6.74
CA VAL A 164 -14.23 6.65 7.10
C VAL A 164 -15.71 6.30 7.21
N SER A 165 -16.16 5.27 6.49
CA SER A 165 -17.50 4.69 6.67
C SER A 165 -17.39 3.28 7.20
N TYR A 166 -18.41 2.85 7.94
CA TYR A 166 -18.47 1.51 8.54
C TYR A 166 -19.74 0.80 8.07
N GLU A 167 -19.58 -0.46 7.65
CA GLU A 167 -20.65 -1.35 7.23
C GLU A 167 -20.82 -2.50 8.23
N GLU A 168 -21.80 -2.36 9.12
CA GLU A 168 -22.09 -3.31 10.21
C GLU A 168 -22.34 -4.75 9.74
N GLN A 169 -22.93 -4.93 8.55
CA GLN A 169 -23.35 -6.26 8.07
C GLN A 169 -22.16 -7.17 7.73
N HIS A 170 -20.98 -6.60 7.49
CA HIS A 170 -19.80 -7.31 7.02
C HIS A 170 -18.54 -7.05 7.85
N ASP A 171 -18.68 -6.34 8.98
CA ASP A 171 -17.56 -5.86 9.80
C ASP A 171 -16.49 -5.20 8.93
N GLU A 172 -16.94 -4.31 8.03
CA GLU A 172 -16.11 -3.70 6.99
C GLU A 172 -16.01 -2.20 7.21
N VAL A 173 -14.80 -1.67 7.20
CA VAL A 173 -14.50 -0.24 7.26
C VAL A 173 -13.97 0.20 5.90
N HIS A 174 -14.51 1.28 5.36
CA HIS A 174 -14.11 1.84 4.07
C HIS A 174 -13.43 3.18 4.28
N ILE A 175 -12.33 3.39 3.56
CA ILE A 175 -11.57 4.63 3.54
C ILE A 175 -12.00 5.43 2.31
N LEU A 176 -12.43 6.66 2.53
CA LEU A 176 -12.97 7.54 1.52
C LEU A 176 -12.01 8.70 1.25
N VAL A 177 -11.85 9.08 -0.02
CA VAL A 177 -11.15 10.28 -0.47
C VAL A 177 -12.09 11.04 -1.40
N ASP A 178 -12.44 12.27 -1.03
CA ASP A 178 -13.42 13.10 -1.75
C ASP A 178 -14.76 12.36 -2.00
N GLY A 179 -15.13 11.45 -1.10
CA GLY A 179 -16.36 10.64 -1.16
C GLY A 179 -16.23 9.32 -1.92
N GLU A 180 -15.09 9.05 -2.56
CA GLU A 180 -14.83 7.80 -3.29
C GLU A 180 -14.08 6.80 -2.41
N THR A 181 -14.46 5.53 -2.45
CA THR A 181 -13.76 4.49 -1.67
C THR A 181 -12.45 4.10 -2.32
N VAL A 182 -11.35 4.24 -1.56
CA VAL A 182 -9.99 3.92 -2.02
C VAL A 182 -9.40 2.68 -1.36
N ALA A 183 -9.94 2.22 -0.23
CA ALA A 183 -9.47 1.00 0.44
C ALA A 183 -10.52 0.48 1.43
N GLY A 184 -10.43 -0.82 1.74
CA GLY A 184 -11.27 -1.49 2.73
C GLY A 184 -10.44 -2.13 3.84
N LEU A 185 -11.03 -2.22 5.03
CA LEU A 185 -10.57 -3.07 6.13
C LEU A 185 -11.72 -4.02 6.45
N ARG A 186 -11.46 -5.33 6.44
CA ARG A 186 -12.46 -6.35 6.75
C ARG A 186 -12.05 -7.09 8.00
N GLY A 187 -12.98 -7.14 8.95
CA GLY A 187 -12.87 -7.91 10.18
C GLY A 187 -13.22 -9.38 9.96
N GLY A 188 -12.71 -10.24 10.84
CA GLY A 188 -12.99 -11.68 10.84
C GLY A 188 -11.73 -12.52 11.00
N GLY A 189 -11.89 -13.75 11.49
CA GLY A 189 -10.76 -14.67 11.65
C GLY A 189 -10.06 -14.90 10.31
N ILE A 190 -8.73 -14.87 10.29
CA ILE A 190 -7.89 -15.14 9.11
C ILE A 190 -8.20 -16.54 8.50
N GLU A 191 -8.86 -17.42 9.26
CA GLU A 191 -9.35 -18.77 8.87
C GLU A 191 -10.83 -18.84 8.45
N ALA A 192 -11.57 -17.73 8.42
CA ALA A 192 -12.96 -17.75 7.93
C ALA A 192 -12.94 -18.02 6.42
N ALA A 193 -13.50 -19.17 6.02
CA ALA A 193 -13.60 -19.58 4.63
C ALA A 193 -14.16 -18.45 3.75
N PRO A 194 -13.65 -18.26 2.52
CA PRO A 194 -14.19 -17.24 1.61
C PRO A 194 -15.70 -17.46 1.44
N ASP A 195 -16.50 -16.41 1.62
CA ASP A 195 -17.97 -16.51 1.47
C ASP A 195 -18.28 -16.97 0.04
N PRO A 196 -18.84 -18.17 -0.15
CA PRO A 196 -19.12 -18.74 -1.47
C PRO A 196 -20.16 -17.92 -2.27
N ARG A 197 -20.82 -16.94 -1.64
CA ARG A 197 -21.77 -16.03 -2.28
C ARG A 197 -21.12 -14.79 -2.89
N ARG A 198 -19.86 -14.48 -2.57
CA ARG A 198 -19.11 -13.38 -3.19
C ARG A 198 -18.29 -13.92 -4.36
N ARG A 199 -18.87 -13.91 -5.57
CA ARG A 199 -18.08 -14.05 -6.81
C ARG A 199 -17.28 -12.78 -7.02
N THR A 200 -15.95 -12.89 -7.01
CA THR A 200 -15.06 -11.88 -7.58
C THR A 200 -15.49 -11.65 -9.03
N ARG A 201 -15.96 -10.45 -9.32
CA ARG A 201 -16.38 -10.03 -10.66
C ARG A 201 -15.21 -9.43 -11.41
#